data_AF-A0A6N2CD62-F1
#
_entry.id   AF-A0A6N2CD62-F1
#
_cell.length_a   1.000
_cell.length_b   1.000
_cell.length_c   1.000
_cell.angle_alpha   90.00
_cell.angle_beta   90.00
_cell.angle_gamma   90.00
#
_symmetry.space_group_name_H-M   'P 1'
#
loop_
_entity.id
_entity.type
_entity.pdbx_description
1 polymer ?
#
loop_
_entity_poly.entity_id
_entity_poly.type
_entity_poly.pdbx_seq_one_letter_code
_entity_poly.pdbx_strand_id
1 'polypeptide(L)'
;MTWTAVLIQILLHSFCDSGTGRSSQGDGEIGQMAIKLYTRSIVLIVVITFLSVLPATLCIEDKCSACSAIAEELEHGLLKEKPRNHLDMRHRLDSKGQREGKLIDYRGSELRVVELLDDLCEKMQDYTLEKVDSSTNTWIKVSNWDLLKTNKQEARAHSKALSSFCGRLLEQAEDELAELIKKGSVQVGDVTKVLCEDLSNYCKGTSSSNKAVDDEL
;
A
#
# COMPACT_ATOMS: atom_id res chain seq x y z
N MET A 1 -22.25 -8.85 -23.48
CA MET A 1 -21.72 -8.29 -22.21
C MET A 1 -22.89 -8.20 -21.26
N THR A 2 -23.04 -9.20 -20.41
CA THR A 2 -24.28 -9.43 -19.65
C THR A 2 -24.40 -8.43 -18.51
N TRP A 3 -25.62 -7.94 -18.30
CA TRP A 3 -26.04 -6.97 -17.28
C TRP A 3 -25.68 -7.34 -15.83
N THR A 4 -25.19 -8.57 -15.62
CA THR A 4 -24.69 -9.10 -14.34
C THR A 4 -23.41 -8.41 -13.85
N ALA A 5 -22.57 -7.90 -14.75
CA ALA A 5 -21.31 -7.24 -14.35
C ALA A 5 -21.52 -5.86 -13.71
N VAL A 6 -22.54 -5.11 -14.16
CA VAL A 6 -22.82 -3.75 -13.65
C VAL A 6 -23.44 -3.78 -12.26
N LEU A 7 -24.23 -4.82 -11.93
CA LEU A 7 -24.81 -4.98 -10.60
C LEU A 7 -23.75 -5.31 -9.52
N ILE A 8 -22.68 -6.02 -9.89
CA ILE A 8 -21.60 -6.37 -8.95
C ILE A 8 -20.77 -5.13 -8.59
N GLN A 9 -20.58 -4.19 -9.53
CA GLN A 9 -19.90 -2.93 -9.26
C GLN A 9 -20.68 -2.02 -8.29
N ILE A 10 -22.02 -2.02 -8.36
CA ILE A 10 -22.89 -1.18 -7.52
C ILE A 10 -23.00 -1.76 -6.08
N LEU A 11 -22.87 -3.07 -5.92
CA LEU A 11 -22.96 -3.73 -4.60
C LEU A 11 -21.68 -3.67 -3.75
N LEU A 12 -20.53 -3.27 -4.31
CA LEU A 12 -19.26 -3.19 -3.57
C LEU A 12 -18.97 -1.81 -2.93
N HIS A 13 -19.82 -0.80 -3.16
CA HIS A 13 -19.58 0.56 -2.65
C HIS A 13 -20.50 1.01 -1.49
N SER A 14 -21.29 0.10 -0.94
CA SER A 14 -22.09 0.36 0.26
C SER A 14 -22.37 -0.96 0.94
N PHE A 15 -21.74 -1.21 2.09
CA PHE A 15 -22.38 -1.85 3.23
C PHE A 15 -21.43 -1.77 4.45
N CYS A 16 -21.43 -0.61 5.08
CA CYS A 16 -21.49 -0.52 6.54
C CYS A 16 -22.89 0.04 6.84
N ASP A 17 -23.67 -0.70 7.63
CA ASP A 17 -24.87 -0.30 8.41
C ASP A 17 -26.20 -1.07 8.18
N SER A 18 -26.68 -1.61 9.31
CA SER A 18 -28.03 -1.88 9.83
C SER A 18 -29.15 -2.64 9.08
N GLY A 19 -29.79 -3.56 9.83
CA GLY A 19 -31.25 -3.48 10.05
C GLY A 19 -32.16 -4.66 9.62
N THR A 20 -32.42 -5.57 10.57
CA THR A 20 -33.72 -6.23 10.91
C THR A 20 -34.83 -6.52 9.87
N GLY A 21 -35.37 -7.76 9.90
CA GLY A 21 -36.85 -7.94 9.97
C GLY A 21 -37.57 -9.02 9.12
N ARG A 22 -37.95 -10.13 9.81
CA ARG A 22 -39.24 -10.88 9.83
C ARG A 22 -39.84 -11.70 8.64
N SER A 23 -40.21 -12.95 9.01
CA SER A 23 -41.50 -13.68 8.81
C SER A 23 -41.90 -14.15 7.39
N SER A 24 -42.68 -15.22 7.12
CA SER A 24 -43.25 -16.39 7.82
C SER A 24 -43.82 -17.35 6.73
N GLN A 25 -44.20 -18.57 7.12
CA GLN A 25 -45.28 -19.43 6.58
C GLN A 25 -44.98 -20.55 5.55
N GLY A 26 -45.26 -21.80 5.95
CA GLY A 26 -46.34 -22.59 5.31
C GLY A 26 -46.01 -23.78 4.39
N ASP A 27 -45.56 -24.88 4.98
CA ASP A 27 -45.87 -26.31 4.79
C ASP A 27 -46.41 -26.89 3.45
N GLY A 28 -45.73 -27.95 3.00
CA GLY A 28 -46.15 -28.89 1.96
C GLY A 28 -45.29 -30.16 2.05
N GLU A 29 -45.77 -31.15 2.81
CA GLU A 29 -45.01 -32.33 3.27
C GLU A 29 -44.73 -33.38 2.16
N ILE A 30 -43.66 -34.15 2.40
CA ILE A 30 -43.22 -35.39 1.74
C ILE A 30 -42.42 -35.25 0.42
N GLY A 31 -42.71 -34.28 -0.46
CA GLY A 31 -41.80 -33.92 -1.59
C GLY A 31 -40.70 -32.92 -1.20
N GLN A 32 -40.84 -32.28 -0.04
CA GLN A 32 -40.03 -31.17 0.42
C GLN A 32 -38.63 -31.56 0.94
N MET A 33 -38.45 -32.77 1.47
CA MET A 33 -37.20 -33.10 2.19
C MET A 33 -35.98 -33.20 1.27
N ALA A 34 -36.12 -33.83 0.10
CA ALA A 34 -35.02 -33.96 -0.87
C ALA A 34 -34.66 -32.61 -1.51
N ILE A 35 -35.67 -31.78 -1.83
CA ILE A 35 -35.50 -30.44 -2.41
C ILE A 35 -34.86 -29.49 -1.37
N LYS A 36 -35.23 -29.59 -0.09
CA LYS A 36 -34.60 -28.83 1.01
C LYS A 36 -33.13 -29.22 1.23
N LEU A 37 -32.77 -30.49 1.05
CA LEU A 37 -31.39 -30.96 1.19
C LEU A 37 -30.50 -30.53 0.00
N TYR A 38 -31.07 -30.55 -1.21
CA TYR A 38 -30.40 -30.11 -2.44
C TYR A 38 -30.18 -28.60 -2.46
N THR A 39 -31.20 -27.82 -2.08
CA THR A 39 -31.09 -26.35 -1.96
C THR A 39 -30.13 -25.95 -0.85
N ARG A 40 -30.10 -26.65 0.30
CA ARG A 40 -29.07 -26.45 1.34
C ARG A 40 -27.66 -26.71 0.83
N SER A 41 -27.46 -27.76 0.05
CA SER A 41 -26.14 -28.11 -0.52
C SER A 41 -25.68 -27.06 -1.53
N ILE A 42 -26.56 -26.58 -2.40
CA ILE A 42 -26.26 -25.50 -3.35
C ILE A 42 -25.97 -24.19 -2.62
N VAL A 43 -26.77 -23.82 -1.61
CA VAL A 43 -26.54 -22.60 -0.81
C VAL A 43 -25.20 -22.68 -0.08
N LEU A 44 -24.82 -23.84 0.47
CA LEU A 44 -23.50 -24.04 1.09
C LEU A 44 -22.36 -23.90 0.07
N ILE A 45 -22.49 -24.50 -1.11
CA ILE A 45 -21.48 -24.35 -2.18
C ILE A 45 -21.36 -22.89 -2.62
N VAL A 46 -22.49 -22.20 -2.81
CA VAL A 46 -22.51 -20.77 -3.17
C VAL A 46 -21.85 -19.93 -2.08
N VAL A 47 -22.18 -20.15 -0.81
CA VAL A 47 -21.55 -19.43 0.32
C VAL A 47 -20.06 -19.72 0.41
N ILE A 48 -19.62 -20.97 0.24
CA ILE A 48 -18.19 -21.34 0.25
C ILE A 48 -17.44 -20.69 -0.92
N THR A 49 -18.03 -20.70 -2.12
CA THR A 49 -17.43 -20.02 -3.29
C THR A 49 -17.39 -18.50 -3.09
N PHE A 50 -18.41 -17.89 -2.49
CA PHE A 50 -18.43 -16.45 -2.20
C PHE A 50 -17.40 -16.08 -1.11
N LEU A 51 -17.23 -16.92 -0.08
CA LEU A 51 -16.21 -16.76 0.96
C LEU A 51 -14.79 -16.86 0.38
N SER A 52 -14.58 -17.71 -0.63
CA SER A 52 -13.27 -17.85 -1.29
C SER A 52 -12.89 -16.66 -2.17
N VAL A 53 -13.87 -15.84 -2.55
CA VAL A 53 -13.68 -14.65 -3.41
C VAL A 53 -13.54 -13.37 -2.59
N LEU A 54 -13.74 -13.40 -1.26
CA LEU A 54 -13.36 -12.29 -0.39
C LEU A 54 -11.82 -12.25 -0.30
N PRO A 55 -11.11 -11.31 -0.96
CA PRO A 55 -9.73 -11.08 -0.60
C PRO A 55 -9.75 -10.65 0.87
N ALA A 56 -9.03 -11.39 1.73
CA ALA A 56 -8.67 -10.91 3.04
C ALA A 56 -7.71 -9.73 2.83
N THR A 57 -8.26 -8.55 2.54
CA THR A 57 -7.49 -7.31 2.59
C THR A 57 -7.22 -7.09 4.07
N LEU A 58 -6.02 -7.46 4.50
CA LEU A 58 -5.46 -6.90 5.73
C LEU A 58 -5.35 -5.40 5.48
N CYS A 59 -6.41 -4.67 5.86
CA CYS A 59 -6.41 -3.23 5.81
C CYS A 59 -5.33 -2.77 6.77
N ILE A 60 -4.40 -1.96 6.25
CA ILE A 60 -3.48 -1.24 7.11
C ILE A 60 -4.32 -0.19 7.85
N GLU A 61 -4.46 -0.39 9.15
CA GLU A 61 -5.23 0.47 10.04
C GLU A 61 -4.58 1.86 10.15
N ASP A 62 -3.27 1.90 10.40
CA ASP A 62 -2.48 3.13 10.47
C ASP A 62 -1.69 3.35 9.18
N LYS A 63 -2.33 4.05 8.25
CA LYS A 63 -1.74 4.40 6.94
C LYS A 63 -0.57 5.39 7.08
N CYS A 64 -0.60 6.27 8.07
CA CYS A 64 0.47 7.24 8.28
C CYS A 64 1.74 6.52 8.73
N SER A 65 1.63 5.68 9.77
CA SER A 65 2.76 4.87 10.26
C SER A 65 3.34 3.96 9.16
N ALA A 66 2.49 3.32 8.36
CA ALA A 66 2.93 2.52 7.22
C ALA A 66 3.64 3.33 6.14
N CYS A 67 3.12 4.52 5.80
CA CYS A 67 3.78 5.41 4.85
C CYS A 67 5.13 5.90 5.36
N SER A 68 5.20 6.28 6.64
CA SER A 68 6.46 6.71 7.26
C SER A 68 7.54 5.63 7.19
N ALA A 69 7.19 4.35 7.35
CA ALA A 69 8.14 3.26 7.19
C ALA A 69 8.66 3.11 5.74
N ILE A 70 7.79 3.34 4.74
CA ILE A 70 8.19 3.35 3.32
C ILE A 70 9.09 4.56 3.02
N ALA A 71 8.73 5.73 3.55
CA ALA A 71 9.50 6.95 3.41
C ALA A 71 10.89 6.81 4.02
N GLU A 72 11.01 6.17 5.19
CA GLU A 72 12.29 5.87 5.83
C GLU A 72 13.20 4.99 4.95
N GLU A 73 12.64 3.95 4.30
CA GLU A 73 13.44 3.09 3.40
C GLU A 73 13.89 3.85 2.14
N LEU A 74 13.04 4.72 1.60
CA LEU A 74 13.41 5.59 0.48
C LEU A 74 14.49 6.60 0.90
N GLU A 75 14.39 7.17 2.09
CA GLU A 75 15.39 8.06 2.67
C GLU A 75 16.74 7.36 2.87
N HIS A 76 16.72 6.10 3.32
CA HIS A 76 17.91 5.26 3.37
C HIS A 76 18.53 5.02 1.99
N GLY A 77 17.69 4.90 0.96
CA GLY A 77 18.12 4.87 -0.43
C GLY A 77 18.88 6.13 -0.85
N LEU A 78 18.34 7.31 -0.52
CA LEU A 78 18.99 8.61 -0.77
C LEU A 78 20.33 8.74 -0.02
N LEU A 79 20.40 8.27 1.23
CA LEU A 79 21.63 8.29 2.04
C LEU A 79 22.72 7.38 1.49
N LYS A 80 22.34 6.23 0.92
CA LYS A 80 23.26 5.24 0.34
C LYS A 80 23.58 5.49 -1.13
N GLU A 81 22.96 6.50 -1.74
CA GLU A 81 23.16 6.87 -3.13
C GLU A 81 24.65 7.14 -3.40
N LYS A 82 25.22 6.46 -4.40
CA LYS A 82 26.62 6.66 -4.76
C LYS A 82 26.76 7.99 -5.52
N PRO A 83 27.73 8.86 -5.15
CA PRO A 83 27.99 10.08 -5.92
C PRO A 83 28.31 9.76 -7.38
N ARG A 84 27.53 10.34 -8.30
CA ARG A 84 27.71 10.24 -9.75
C ARG A 84 27.60 11.62 -10.36
N ASN A 85 28.40 11.87 -11.39
CA ASN A 85 28.47 13.18 -12.04
C ASN A 85 27.50 13.26 -13.23
N HIS A 86 27.78 12.55 -14.32
CA HIS A 86 26.96 12.61 -15.53
C HIS A 86 26.76 11.23 -16.15
N LEU A 87 25.60 11.05 -16.79
CA LEU A 87 25.27 9.93 -17.66
C LEU A 87 25.68 10.28 -19.09
N ASP A 88 26.60 9.49 -19.65
CA ASP A 88 27.01 9.63 -21.06
C ASP A 88 26.11 8.80 -21.97
N MET A 89 25.16 9.46 -22.63
CA MET A 89 24.28 8.80 -23.60
C MET A 89 24.84 8.85 -25.03
N ARG A 90 26.10 9.25 -25.23
CA ARG A 90 26.70 9.37 -26.57
C ARG A 90 27.25 8.04 -27.08
N HIS A 91 26.35 7.18 -27.52
CA HIS A 91 26.69 5.82 -27.98
C HIS A 91 27.13 5.79 -29.46
N ARG A 92 26.76 6.79 -30.27
CA ARG A 92 27.08 6.85 -31.70
C ARG A 92 28.34 7.68 -31.96
N LEU A 93 29.21 7.22 -32.85
CA LEU A 93 30.28 8.07 -33.41
C LEU A 93 29.84 8.64 -34.77
N ASP A 94 30.22 9.88 -35.03
CA ASP A 94 30.07 10.51 -36.35
C ASP A 94 31.21 10.09 -37.30
N SER A 95 31.14 10.53 -38.56
CA SER A 95 32.17 10.26 -39.58
C SER A 95 33.52 10.91 -39.29
N LYS A 96 33.59 11.81 -38.30
CA LYS A 96 34.80 12.49 -37.82
C LYS A 96 35.35 11.88 -36.52
N GLY A 97 34.74 10.79 -36.04
CA GLY A 97 35.12 10.12 -34.79
C GLY A 97 34.69 10.86 -33.52
N GLN A 98 33.78 11.83 -33.60
CA GLN A 98 33.19 12.49 -32.43
C GLN A 98 31.96 11.73 -31.94
N ARG A 99 31.77 11.70 -30.62
CA ARG A 99 30.63 11.05 -29.97
C ARG A 99 29.39 11.93 -30.05
N GLU A 100 28.32 11.42 -30.65
CA GLU A 100 27.02 12.06 -30.76
C GLU A 100 26.03 11.53 -29.72
N GLY A 101 25.25 12.45 -29.11
CA GLY A 101 24.24 12.16 -28.10
C GLY A 101 24.19 13.21 -26.99
N LYS A 102 23.51 12.88 -25.88
CA LYS A 102 23.30 13.79 -24.74
C LYS A 102 24.17 13.40 -23.55
N LEU A 103 24.74 14.39 -22.87
CA LEU A 103 25.33 14.23 -21.54
C LEU A 103 24.32 14.78 -20.54
N ILE A 104 23.85 13.95 -19.60
CA ILE A 104 22.79 14.32 -18.64
C ILE A 104 23.36 14.28 -17.22
N ASP A 105 23.04 15.26 -16.39
CA ASP A 105 23.35 15.21 -14.96
C ASP A 105 22.59 14.05 -14.30
N TYR A 106 23.28 13.24 -13.50
CA TYR A 106 22.65 12.10 -12.84
C TYR A 106 21.54 12.52 -11.86
N ARG A 107 21.72 13.65 -11.15
CA ARG A 107 20.75 14.15 -10.15
C ARG A 107 19.37 14.42 -10.76
N GLY A 108 19.35 14.92 -12.00
CA GLY A 108 18.14 15.24 -12.75
C GLY A 108 17.72 14.15 -13.75
N SER A 109 18.29 12.94 -13.65
CA SER A 109 18.01 11.85 -14.56
C SER A 109 16.86 10.97 -14.10
N GLU A 110 16.09 10.42 -15.05
CA GLU A 110 15.09 9.38 -14.78
C GLU A 110 15.73 8.11 -14.22
N LEU A 111 16.97 7.82 -14.61
CA LEU A 111 17.70 6.67 -14.08
C LEU A 111 17.86 6.73 -12.56
N ARG A 112 18.14 7.90 -11.99
CA ARG A 112 18.23 8.08 -10.53
C ARG A 112 16.90 7.77 -9.84
N VAL A 113 15.77 8.16 -10.44
CA VAL A 113 14.44 7.85 -9.91
C VAL A 113 14.21 6.34 -9.91
N VAL A 114 14.49 5.69 -11.05
CA VAL A 114 14.37 4.22 -11.17
C VAL A 114 15.23 3.54 -10.11
N GLU A 115 16.52 3.89 -9.99
CA GLU A 115 17.42 3.27 -9.00
C GLU A 115 16.98 3.47 -7.54
N LEU A 116 16.24 4.54 -7.22
CA LEU A 116 15.74 4.80 -5.87
C LEU A 116 14.42 4.06 -5.56
N LEU A 117 13.51 4.00 -6.54
CA LEU A 117 12.20 3.38 -6.37
C LEU A 117 12.22 1.87 -6.65
N ASP A 118 13.25 1.38 -7.35
CA ASP A 118 13.46 -0.04 -7.62
C ASP A 118 13.62 -0.83 -6.31
N ASP A 119 12.93 -1.97 -6.26
CA ASP A 119 12.80 -2.84 -5.09
C ASP A 119 12.30 -2.15 -3.81
N LEU A 120 11.87 -0.88 -3.81
CA LEU A 120 11.44 -0.17 -2.60
C LEU A 120 10.29 -0.92 -1.91
N CYS A 121 9.27 -1.28 -2.68
CA CYS A 121 8.13 -2.04 -2.16
C CYS A 121 8.46 -3.51 -1.88
N GLU A 122 9.50 -4.07 -2.50
CA GLU A 122 9.96 -5.42 -2.17
C GLU A 122 10.65 -5.45 -0.80
N LYS A 123 11.45 -4.42 -0.48
CA LYS A 123 12.11 -4.26 0.83
C LYS A 123 11.12 -4.14 1.99
N MET A 124 9.87 -3.75 1.74
CA MET A 124 8.80 -3.78 2.77
C MET A 124 8.51 -5.20 3.27
N GLN A 125 8.93 -6.24 2.54
CA GLN A 125 8.85 -7.63 3.00
C GLN A 125 9.80 -7.94 4.17
N ASP A 126 10.76 -7.05 4.45
CA ASP A 126 11.63 -7.12 5.63
C ASP A 126 11.07 -6.36 6.82
N TYR A 127 9.87 -5.78 6.73
CA TYR A 127 9.25 -5.05 7.82
C TYR A 127 8.13 -5.86 8.48
N THR A 128 7.92 -5.66 9.77
CA THR A 128 6.76 -6.21 10.46
C THR A 128 6.23 -5.27 11.52
N LEU A 129 5.03 -5.55 12.01
CA LEU A 129 4.38 -4.75 13.03
C LEU A 129 4.74 -5.31 14.41
N GLU A 130 5.36 -4.49 15.25
CA GLU A 130 5.68 -4.82 16.64
C GLU A 130 4.82 -3.97 17.60
N LYS A 131 4.34 -4.62 18.67
CA LYS A 131 3.64 -3.95 19.76
C LYS A 131 4.67 -3.36 20.71
N VAL A 132 4.79 -2.04 20.72
CA VAL A 132 5.63 -1.32 21.68
C VAL A 132 4.91 -1.22 23.03
N ASP A 133 3.61 -0.94 23.01
CA ASP A 133 2.73 -0.83 24.17
C ASP A 133 1.39 -1.53 23.90
N SER A 134 0.49 -1.57 24.89
CA SER A 134 -0.84 -2.19 24.75
C SER A 134 -1.71 -1.60 23.63
N SER A 135 -1.40 -0.38 23.17
CA SER A 135 -2.18 0.35 22.16
C SER A 135 -1.40 0.75 20.91
N THR A 136 -0.07 0.66 20.93
CA THR A 136 0.77 1.30 19.90
C THR A 136 1.57 0.25 19.15
N ASN A 137 1.31 0.18 17.85
CA ASN A 137 1.99 -0.68 16.91
C ASN A 137 2.97 0.16 16.09
N THR A 138 4.21 -0.32 15.92
CA THR A 138 5.21 0.33 15.07
C THR A 138 5.74 -0.64 14.04
N TRP A 139 6.10 -0.10 12.87
CA TRP A 139 6.79 -0.87 11.85
C TRP A 139 8.26 -0.96 12.19
N ILE A 140 8.79 -2.17 12.24
CA ILE A 140 10.20 -2.43 12.50
C ILE A 140 10.79 -3.25 11.35
N LYS A 141 12.05 -2.97 11.02
CA LYS A 141 12.80 -3.76 10.04
C LYS A 141 13.40 -4.99 10.71
N VAL A 142 13.01 -6.16 10.23
CA VAL A 142 13.46 -7.48 10.68
C VAL A 142 14.71 -7.88 9.91
N SER A 143 15.88 -7.79 10.56
CA SER A 143 17.14 -8.23 9.96
C SER A 143 17.32 -9.75 9.95
N ASN A 144 16.71 -10.45 10.91
CA ASN A 144 16.75 -11.90 11.01
C ASN A 144 15.40 -12.46 11.48
N TRP A 145 14.68 -13.06 10.54
CA TRP A 145 13.37 -13.67 10.75
C TRP A 145 13.36 -14.85 11.73
N ASP A 146 14.51 -15.46 12.00
CA ASP A 146 14.61 -16.57 12.95
C ASP A 146 14.69 -16.13 14.40
N LEU A 147 15.11 -14.88 14.65
CA LEU A 147 15.19 -14.30 15.99
C LEU A 147 13.88 -13.64 16.42
N LEU A 148 12.90 -13.53 15.52
CA LEU A 148 11.62 -12.91 15.78
C LEU A 148 10.82 -13.75 16.79
N LYS A 149 10.51 -13.17 17.95
CA LYS A 149 9.76 -13.84 19.03
C LYS A 149 8.25 -13.88 18.79
N THR A 150 7.74 -13.01 17.92
CA THR A 150 6.31 -12.95 17.58
C THR A 150 5.90 -14.07 16.63
N ASN A 151 4.60 -14.22 16.38
CA ASN A 151 4.11 -15.21 15.44
C ASN A 151 4.63 -14.89 14.03
N LYS A 152 5.54 -15.72 13.51
CA LYS A 152 6.16 -15.54 12.19
C LYS A 152 5.13 -15.45 11.05
N GLN A 153 4.01 -16.18 11.13
CA GLN A 153 2.99 -16.17 10.08
C GLN A 153 2.25 -14.84 10.03
N GLU A 154 1.86 -14.33 11.20
CA GLU A 154 1.25 -12.99 11.36
C GLU A 154 2.23 -11.89 10.92
N ALA A 155 3.49 -12.00 11.36
CA ALA A 155 4.52 -11.05 11.00
C ALA A 155 4.75 -10.97 9.49
N ARG A 156 4.79 -12.11 8.79
CA ARG A 156 4.88 -12.18 7.33
C ARG A 156 3.63 -11.66 6.62
N ALA A 157 2.46 -11.85 7.21
CA ALA A 157 1.22 -11.30 6.69
C ALA A 157 1.25 -9.76 6.73
N HIS A 158 1.78 -9.17 7.82
CA HIS A 158 2.01 -7.72 7.90
C HIS A 158 3.00 -7.22 6.85
N SER A 159 4.13 -7.91 6.64
CA SER A 159 5.12 -7.52 5.62
C SER A 159 4.51 -7.50 4.21
N LYS A 160 3.72 -8.53 3.88
CA LYS A 160 3.02 -8.61 2.59
C LYS A 160 1.98 -7.49 2.45
N ALA A 161 1.27 -7.16 3.53
CA ALA A 161 0.32 -6.06 3.54
C ALA A 161 1.02 -4.72 3.31
N LEU A 162 2.17 -4.49 3.95
CA LEU A 162 2.97 -3.27 3.76
C LEU A 162 3.52 -3.15 2.34
N SER A 163 4.08 -4.24 1.79
CA SER A 163 4.53 -4.29 0.40
C SER A 163 3.40 -3.97 -0.59
N SER A 164 2.21 -4.54 -0.38
CA SER A 164 1.02 -4.26 -1.19
C SER A 164 0.50 -2.83 -1.02
N PHE A 165 0.67 -2.23 0.16
CA PHE A 165 0.34 -0.83 0.42
C PHE A 165 1.34 0.12 -0.26
N CYS A 166 2.63 -0.19 -0.21
CA CYS A 166 3.66 0.54 -0.95
C CYS A 166 3.37 0.57 -2.45
N GLY A 167 2.99 -0.57 -3.05
CA GLY A 167 2.62 -0.62 -4.46
C GLY A 167 1.50 0.37 -4.81
N ARG A 168 0.43 0.41 -4.00
CA ARG A 168 -0.68 1.36 -4.18
C ARG A 168 -0.27 2.82 -3.94
N LEU A 169 0.62 3.06 -2.98
CA LEU A 169 1.16 4.39 -2.71
C LEU A 169 1.95 4.91 -3.93
N LEU A 170 2.86 4.10 -4.47
CA LEU A 170 3.65 4.48 -5.63
C LEU A 170 2.81 4.59 -6.90
N GLU A 171 1.83 3.71 -7.09
CA GLU A 171 0.89 3.82 -8.22
C GLU A 171 0.17 5.18 -8.26
N GLN A 172 -0.07 5.80 -7.11
CA GLN A 172 -0.64 7.14 -7.02
C GLN A 172 0.40 8.26 -7.10
N ALA A 173 1.58 8.09 -6.50
CA ALA A 173 2.51 9.18 -6.22
C ALA A 173 3.78 9.20 -7.08
N GLU A 174 4.09 8.14 -7.83
CA GLU A 174 5.38 7.95 -8.54
C GLU A 174 5.69 9.09 -9.50
N ASP A 175 4.72 9.53 -10.30
CA ASP A 175 4.94 10.58 -11.31
C ASP A 175 5.36 11.92 -10.67
N GLU A 176 4.64 12.36 -9.64
CA GLU A 176 4.92 13.60 -8.94
C GLU A 176 6.20 13.49 -8.10
N LEU A 177 6.41 12.35 -7.43
CA LEU A 177 7.61 12.06 -6.67
C LEU A 177 8.86 12.07 -7.57
N ALA A 178 8.78 11.47 -8.76
CA ALA A 178 9.86 11.42 -9.74
C ALA A 178 10.28 12.84 -10.17
N GLU A 179 9.32 13.72 -10.41
CA GLU A 179 9.58 15.12 -10.74
C GLU A 179 10.28 15.86 -9.59
N LEU A 180 9.84 15.65 -8.35
CA LEU A 180 10.46 16.26 -7.17
C LEU A 180 11.88 15.74 -6.91
N ILE A 181 12.13 14.44 -7.12
CA ILE A 181 13.46 13.84 -7.02
C ILE A 181 14.40 14.44 -8.07
N LYS A 182 13.96 14.53 -9.34
CA LYS A 182 14.76 15.13 -10.44
C LYS A 182 15.07 16.60 -10.21
N LYS A 183 14.15 17.35 -9.60
CA LYS A 183 14.36 18.77 -9.21
C LYS A 183 15.24 18.93 -7.97
N GLY A 184 15.51 17.86 -7.23
CA GLY A 184 16.25 17.90 -5.97
C GLY A 184 15.42 18.47 -4.81
N SER A 185 14.09 18.46 -4.92
CA SER A 185 13.16 18.91 -3.88
C SER A 185 12.90 17.86 -2.81
N VAL A 186 13.29 16.60 -3.06
CA VAL A 186 13.30 15.52 -2.06
C VAL A 186 14.71 15.37 -1.51
N GLN A 187 14.89 15.68 -0.23
CA GLN A 187 16.16 15.55 0.49
C GLN A 187 15.99 14.63 1.69
N VAL A 188 17.12 14.14 2.20
CA VAL A 188 17.18 13.42 3.48
C VAL A 188 16.59 14.32 4.57
N GLY A 189 15.66 13.78 5.36
CA GLY A 189 14.87 14.47 6.38
C GLY A 189 13.48 14.92 5.93
N ASP A 190 13.27 15.11 4.62
CA ASP A 190 12.01 15.66 4.09
C ASP A 190 11.11 14.61 3.41
N VAL A 191 11.59 13.38 3.25
CA VAL A 191 10.89 12.33 2.48
C VAL A 191 9.50 12.04 3.03
N THR A 192 9.37 11.90 4.35
CA THR A 192 8.07 11.66 5.00
C THR A 192 7.09 12.79 4.74
N LYS A 193 7.53 14.04 4.84
CA LYS A 193 6.67 15.19 4.58
C LYS A 193 6.20 15.19 3.12
N VAL A 194 7.12 15.07 2.18
CA VAL A 194 6.78 15.10 0.74
C VAL A 194 5.89 13.92 0.37
N LEU A 195 6.29 12.69 0.71
CA LEU A 195 5.58 11.50 0.26
C LEU A 195 4.28 11.28 1.02
N CYS A 196 4.31 11.38 2.35
CA CYS A 196 3.20 10.96 3.21
C CYS A 196 2.23 12.07 3.57
N GLU A 197 2.67 13.33 3.56
CA GLU A 197 1.79 14.48 3.78
C GLU A 197 1.37 15.10 2.44
N ASP A 198 2.32 15.58 1.64
CA ASP A 198 2.03 16.41 0.47
C ASP A 198 1.42 15.60 -0.70
N LEU A 199 2.02 14.45 -1.05
CA LEU A 199 1.59 13.64 -2.20
C LEU A 199 0.45 12.68 -1.85
N SER A 200 0.58 11.89 -0.77
CA SER A 200 -0.37 10.82 -0.48
C SER A 200 -1.46 11.18 0.54
N ASN A 201 -1.30 12.30 1.28
CA ASN A 201 -2.23 12.75 2.32
C ASN A 201 -2.55 11.67 3.39
N TYR A 202 -1.61 10.75 3.66
CA TYR A 202 -1.78 9.73 4.70
C TYR A 202 -1.48 10.25 6.10
N CYS A 203 -0.55 11.19 6.21
CA CYS A 203 -0.21 11.87 7.44
C CYS A 203 -0.80 13.28 7.44
N LYS A 204 -1.25 13.74 8.61
CA LYS A 204 -1.57 15.15 8.83
C LYS A 204 -0.31 15.82 9.32
N GLY A 205 0.25 16.76 8.54
CA GLY A 205 1.31 17.63 9.02
C GLY A 205 0.88 18.30 10.32
N THR A 206 1.83 18.57 11.22
CA THR A 206 1.55 19.28 12.47
C THR A 206 1.21 20.76 12.16
N SER A 207 0.01 21.03 11.65
CA SER A 207 -0.62 22.32 11.88
C SER A 207 -1.02 22.34 13.35
N SER A 208 -0.32 23.13 14.16
CA SER A 208 -0.58 23.39 15.58
C SER A 208 -2.04 23.14 15.96
N SER A 209 -2.31 22.01 16.61
CA SER A 209 -3.55 21.81 17.35
C SER A 209 -3.47 22.65 18.62
N ASN A 210 -3.66 23.96 18.48
CA ASN A 210 -4.21 24.77 19.56
C ASN A 210 -5.69 24.37 19.67
N LYS A 211 -5.97 23.29 20.41
CA LYS A 211 -7.30 23.14 20.99
C LYS A 211 -7.33 24.01 22.23
N ALA A 212 -8.08 25.10 22.11
CA ALA A 212 -8.45 26.00 23.17
C ALA A 212 -8.98 25.19 24.37
N VAL A 213 -8.48 25.55 25.55
CA VAL A 213 -9.14 25.33 26.82
C VAL A 213 -10.33 26.29 26.82
N ASP A 214 -11.53 25.77 26.66
CA ASP A 214 -12.75 26.47 27.04
C ASP A 214 -13.20 25.86 28.37
N ASP A 215 -12.73 26.47 29.45
CA ASP A 215 -13.40 26.46 30.76
C ASP A 215 -14.60 27.42 30.66
N GLU A 216 -15.82 26.93 30.87
CA GLU A 216 -16.93 27.79 31.30
C GLU A 216 -17.69 27.15 32.47
N LEU A 217 -17.48 27.80 33.62
CA LEU A 217 -18.34 28.06 34.79
C LEU A 217 -19.12 26.92 35.48
#